data_AF-N8W326-F1
#
_entry.id   AF-N8W326-F1
#
_cell.length_a   1.000
_cell.length_b   1.000
_cell.length_c   1.000
_cell.angle_alpha   90.00
_cell.angle_beta   90.00
_cell.angle_gamma   90.00
#
_symmetry.space_group_name_H-M   'P 1'
#
loop_
_entity.id
_entity.type
_entity.pdbx_description
1 polymer ?
#
loop_
_entity_poly.entity_id
_entity_poly.type
_entity_poly.pdbx_seq_one_letter_code
_entity_poly.pdbx_strand_id
1 'polypeptide(L)'
;MKLIQLLNCGLLTMAVTSVAFAKTEQITLKANVHYGEEAVIFPTTKGEVILNSFALPIQVAKQLKPYKKGQCLEIQSKYGFFKDTGDGSYIQSIRPCKKNSQPASSNVKR
;
A
#
# COMPACT_ATOMS: atom_id res chain seq x y z
N MET A 1 47.43 27.80 -21.92
CA MET A 1 46.47 27.50 -20.84
C MET A 1 45.12 27.12 -21.45
N LYS A 2 44.94 25.86 -21.86
CA LYS A 2 43.73 25.39 -22.60
C LYS A 2 43.16 24.07 -22.04
N LEU A 3 43.53 23.70 -20.81
CA LEU A 3 43.07 22.45 -20.19
C LEU A 3 41.96 22.64 -19.15
N ILE A 4 41.76 23.88 -18.65
CA ILE A 4 40.80 24.16 -17.56
C ILE A 4 39.39 24.46 -18.10
N GLN A 5 39.24 24.74 -19.39
CA GLN A 5 37.93 25.05 -20.00
C GLN A 5 37.13 23.80 -20.39
N LEU A 6 37.70 22.60 -20.29
CA LEU A 6 37.06 21.35 -20.73
C LEU A 6 36.37 20.55 -19.62
N LEU A 7 36.44 20.99 -18.35
CA LEU A 7 35.99 20.18 -17.19
C LEU A 7 34.81 20.75 -16.40
N ASN A 8 34.23 21.89 -16.77
CA ASN A 8 33.11 22.48 -16.01
C ASN A 8 31.71 22.37 -16.65
N CYS A 9 31.57 21.67 -17.78
CA CYS A 9 30.26 21.36 -18.38
C CYS A 9 29.86 19.88 -18.23
N GLY A 10 30.55 19.10 -17.40
CA GLY A 10 30.45 17.63 -17.38
C GLY A 10 29.88 17.00 -16.12
N LEU A 11 29.19 17.74 -15.24
CA LEU A 11 28.71 17.22 -13.95
C LEU A 11 27.21 17.49 -13.70
N LEU A 12 26.39 17.35 -14.74
CA LEU A 12 24.94 17.54 -14.61
C LEU A 12 24.10 16.46 -15.30
N THR A 13 24.47 15.17 -15.21
CA THR A 13 23.65 14.09 -15.81
C THR A 13 23.58 12.78 -15.02
N MET A 14 23.61 12.83 -13.68
CA MET A 14 23.20 11.68 -12.86
C MET A 14 22.23 12.08 -11.75
N ALA A 15 21.01 12.44 -12.15
CA ALA A 15 19.88 12.48 -11.23
C ALA A 15 18.66 11.87 -11.91
N VAL A 16 18.75 10.60 -12.35
CA VAL A 16 17.55 9.78 -12.53
C VAL A 16 17.19 9.28 -11.15
N THR A 17 16.57 10.14 -10.34
CA THR A 17 15.94 9.70 -9.10
C THR A 17 14.79 8.79 -9.50
N SER A 18 15.01 7.48 -9.47
CA SER A 18 13.94 6.49 -9.54
C SER A 18 13.13 6.62 -8.25
N VAL A 19 12.22 7.59 -8.23
CA VAL A 19 11.18 7.69 -7.22
C VAL A 19 10.30 6.47 -7.40
N ALA A 20 10.55 5.43 -6.60
CA ALA A 20 9.66 4.30 -6.51
C ALA A 20 8.34 4.82 -5.91
N PHE A 21 7.38 5.15 -6.77
CA PHE A 21 6.06 5.59 -6.34
C PHE A 21 5.42 4.44 -5.56
N ALA A 22 5.27 4.63 -4.26
CA ALA A 22 4.44 3.79 -3.42
C ALA A 22 3.04 3.73 -4.04
N LYS A 23 2.65 2.56 -4.55
CA LYS A 23 1.34 2.36 -5.14
C LYS A 23 0.32 2.29 -4.01
N THR A 24 -0.62 3.23 -4.04
CA THR A 24 -1.76 3.26 -3.12
C THR A 24 -2.96 2.62 -3.81
N GLU A 25 -3.53 1.58 -3.19
CA GLU A 25 -4.70 0.86 -3.69
C GLU A 25 -5.79 0.82 -2.63
N GLN A 26 -7.02 1.16 -3.02
CA GLN A 26 -8.19 0.95 -2.18
C GLN A 26 -8.81 -0.41 -2.52
N ILE A 27 -8.99 -1.24 -1.51
CA ILE A 27 -9.57 -2.58 -1.63
C ILE A 27 -10.80 -2.69 -0.75
N THR A 28 -11.75 -3.53 -1.16
CA THR A 28 -12.91 -3.87 -0.35
C THR A 28 -12.83 -5.33 0.05
N LEU A 29 -13.01 -5.58 1.34
CA LEU A 29 -12.98 -6.93 1.89
C LEU A 29 -14.26 -7.70 1.55
N LYS A 30 -14.12 -8.88 0.93
CA LYS A 30 -15.22 -9.79 0.60
C LYS A 30 -15.64 -10.64 1.81
N ALA A 31 -14.72 -10.89 2.73
CA ALA A 31 -14.94 -11.56 4.01
C ALA A 31 -14.08 -10.90 5.11
N ASN A 32 -14.11 -11.42 6.34
CA ASN A 32 -13.23 -10.93 7.40
C ASN A 32 -11.78 -11.30 7.07
N VAL A 33 -10.81 -10.48 7.49
CA VAL A 33 -9.40 -10.85 7.38
C VAL A 33 -9.12 -12.02 8.32
N HIS A 34 -8.41 -13.04 7.81
CA HIS A 34 -8.01 -14.19 8.61
C HIS A 34 -6.59 -13.97 9.14
N TYR A 35 -6.40 -14.18 10.44
CA TYR A 35 -5.12 -14.05 11.12
C TYR A 35 -4.70 -15.43 11.60
N GLY A 36 -3.82 -16.09 10.85
CA GLY A 36 -3.15 -17.31 11.27
C GLY A 36 -1.83 -16.99 11.97
N GLU A 37 -1.14 -18.03 12.44
CA GLU A 37 0.17 -17.89 13.09
C GLU A 37 1.22 -17.35 12.11
N GLU A 38 1.27 -17.89 10.89
CA GLU A 38 2.29 -17.55 9.90
C GLU A 38 1.80 -16.58 8.82
N ALA A 39 0.49 -16.42 8.67
CA ALA A 39 -0.10 -15.68 7.55
C ALA A 39 -1.29 -14.82 7.94
N VAL A 40 -1.43 -13.70 7.22
CA VAL A 40 -2.63 -12.86 7.23
C VAL A 40 -3.25 -12.87 5.84
N ILE A 41 -4.51 -13.31 5.78
CA ILE A 41 -5.24 -13.50 4.51
C ILE A 41 -6.27 -12.39 4.36
N PHE A 42 -6.12 -11.61 3.28
CA PHE A 42 -7.02 -10.55 2.88
C PHE A 42 -7.94 -11.03 1.75
N PRO A 43 -9.15 -11.52 2.06
CA PRO A 43 -10.13 -11.86 1.04
C PRO A 43 -10.74 -10.58 0.47
N THR A 44 -10.37 -10.22 -0.76
CA THR A 44 -10.86 -9.00 -1.42
C THR A 44 -11.84 -9.32 -2.56
N THR A 45 -12.50 -8.30 -3.09
CA THR A 45 -13.33 -8.43 -4.30
C THR A 45 -12.54 -8.75 -5.57
N LYS A 46 -11.21 -8.56 -5.56
CA LYS A 46 -10.31 -8.82 -6.70
C LYS A 46 -9.54 -10.14 -6.59
N GLY A 47 -9.74 -10.89 -5.52
CA GLY A 47 -8.95 -12.08 -5.19
C GLY A 47 -8.41 -12.03 -3.76
N GLU A 48 -7.74 -13.09 -3.35
CA GLU A 48 -7.12 -13.20 -2.03
C GLU A 48 -5.66 -12.75 -2.09
N VAL A 49 -5.21 -12.04 -1.06
CA VAL A 49 -3.80 -11.71 -0.85
C VAL A 49 -3.38 -12.33 0.46
N ILE A 50 -2.35 -13.17 0.43
CA ILE A 50 -1.82 -13.89 1.58
C ILE A 50 -0.46 -13.30 1.89
N LEU A 51 -0.29 -12.74 3.10
CA LEU A 51 0.97 -12.14 3.51
C LEU A 51 1.58 -12.96 4.65
N ASN A 52 2.88 -13.24 4.57
CA ASN A 52 3.62 -13.84 5.67
C ASN A 52 3.71 -12.83 6.84
N SER A 53 3.14 -13.19 7.99
CA SER A 53 3.09 -12.37 9.20
C SER A 53 4.48 -11.98 9.72
N PHE A 54 5.47 -12.87 9.56
CA PHE A 54 6.85 -12.65 10.02
C PHE A 54 7.65 -11.72 9.12
N ALA A 55 7.23 -11.55 7.85
CA ALA A 55 7.89 -10.67 6.90
C ALA A 55 7.27 -9.26 6.85
N LEU A 56 6.16 -9.04 7.57
CA LEU A 56 5.54 -7.72 7.63
C LEU A 56 6.44 -6.74 8.42
N PRO A 57 6.65 -5.52 7.91
CA PRO A 57 7.36 -4.50 8.68
C PRO A 57 6.62 -4.24 10.00
N ILE A 58 7.37 -4.06 11.09
CA ILE A 58 6.81 -3.90 12.45
C ILE A 58 5.72 -2.82 12.50
N GLN A 59 5.88 -1.73 11.74
CA GLN A 59 4.91 -0.65 11.68
C GLN A 59 3.59 -1.06 11.02
N VAL A 60 3.65 -1.93 10.00
CA VAL A 60 2.47 -2.49 9.33
C VAL A 60 1.81 -3.56 10.18
N ALA A 61 2.60 -4.42 10.83
CA ALA A 61 2.07 -5.43 11.75
C ALA A 61 1.21 -4.80 12.86
N LYS A 62 1.64 -3.65 13.42
CA LYS A 62 0.88 -2.88 14.41
C LYS A 62 -0.42 -2.26 13.86
N GLN A 63 -0.55 -2.11 12.55
CA GLN A 63 -1.75 -1.58 11.91
C GLN A 63 -2.82 -2.65 11.68
N LEU A 64 -2.43 -3.94 11.70
CA LEU A 64 -3.36 -5.06 11.59
C LEU A 64 -4.34 -5.02 12.75
N LYS A 65 -5.56 -4.58 12.43
CA LYS A 65 -6.73 -4.60 13.31
C LYS A 65 -7.69 -5.65 12.77
N PRO A 66 -8.60 -6.23 13.57
CA PRO A 66 -9.58 -7.21 13.11
C PRO A 66 -10.56 -6.59 12.08
N TYR A 67 -10.11 -6.53 10.82
CA TYR A 67 -10.85 -5.93 9.72
C TYR A 67 -11.96 -6.86 9.27
N LYS A 68 -13.12 -6.27 8.99
CA LYS A 68 -14.38 -7.00 8.75
C LYS A 68 -14.79 -6.92 7.28
N LYS A 69 -15.62 -7.89 6.87
CA LYS A 69 -16.30 -7.89 5.57
C LYS A 69 -16.93 -6.53 5.26
N GLY A 70 -16.77 -6.09 4.01
CA GLY A 70 -17.31 -4.84 3.50
C GLY A 70 -16.50 -3.59 3.85
N GLN A 71 -15.47 -3.69 4.71
CA GLN A 71 -14.59 -2.56 4.98
C GLN A 71 -13.72 -2.22 3.76
N CYS A 72 -13.55 -0.92 3.54
CA CYS A 72 -12.58 -0.37 2.60
C CYS A 72 -11.24 -0.19 3.32
N LEU A 73 -10.17 -0.73 2.75
CA LEU A 73 -8.80 -0.50 3.20
C LEU A 73 -8.01 0.21 2.11
N GLU A 74 -7.25 1.22 2.51
CA GLU A 74 -6.23 1.85 1.68
C GLU A 74 -4.88 1.21 2.03
N ILE A 75 -4.25 0.62 1.02
CA ILE A 75 -2.98 -0.08 1.13
C ILE A 75 -1.93 0.69 0.37
N GLN A 76 -0.82 1.03 1.02
CA GLN A 76 0.37 1.55 0.36
C GLN A 76 1.41 0.45 0.25
N SER A 77 1.96 0.27 -0.93
CA SER A 77 2.89 -0.82 -1.23
C SER A 77 3.91 -0.40 -2.28
N LYS A 78 5.10 -0.99 -2.25
CA LYS A 78 6.18 -0.63 -3.19
C LYS A 78 5.87 -1.02 -4.63
N TYR A 79 5.18 -2.14 -4.85
CA TYR A 79 4.95 -2.71 -6.18
C TYR A 79 3.46 -2.93 -6.53
N GLY A 80 2.56 -2.71 -5.58
CA GLY A 80 1.13 -3.00 -5.68
C GLY A 80 0.72 -4.15 -4.76
N PHE A 81 -0.42 -4.01 -4.09
CA PHE A 81 -0.94 -4.96 -3.09
C PHE A 81 -1.18 -6.36 -3.69
N PHE A 82 -1.70 -6.41 -4.91
CA PHE A 82 -1.95 -7.66 -5.64
C PHE A 82 -0.73 -8.20 -6.40
N LYS A 83 0.42 -7.52 -6.33
CA LYS A 83 1.68 -8.09 -6.83
C LYS A 83 2.34 -8.84 -5.70
N ASP A 84 1.94 -10.10 -5.59
CA ASP A 84 2.50 -11.01 -4.60
C ASP A 84 3.99 -11.25 -4.91
N THR A 85 4.86 -10.81 -4.01
CA THR A 85 6.30 -11.11 -4.04
C THR A 85 6.65 -12.29 -3.13
N GLY A 86 5.66 -12.97 -2.57
CA GLY A 86 5.82 -14.10 -1.65
C GLY A 86 6.03 -13.71 -0.18
N ASP A 87 6.13 -12.42 0.13
CA ASP A 87 6.31 -11.91 1.49
C ASP A 87 5.63 -10.55 1.68
N GLY A 88 5.30 -10.16 2.93
CA GLY A 88 4.61 -8.89 3.22
C GLY A 88 5.52 -7.65 3.30
N SER A 89 6.82 -7.78 3.01
CA SER A 89 7.83 -6.74 3.30
C SER A 89 7.66 -5.47 2.49
N TYR A 90 7.03 -5.58 1.31
CA TYR A 90 6.79 -4.49 0.38
C TYR A 90 5.59 -3.61 0.77
N ILE A 91 4.80 -4.02 1.77
CA ILE A 91 3.70 -3.23 2.30
C ILE A 91 4.25 -2.14 3.21
N GLN A 92 3.78 -0.92 3.01
CA GLN A 92 4.22 0.27 3.75
C GLN A 92 3.15 0.77 4.72
N SER A 93 1.87 0.63 4.37
CA SER A 93 0.77 0.87 5.30
C SER A 93 -0.51 0.14 4.91
N ILE A 94 -1.31 -0.17 5.93
CA ILE A 94 -2.66 -0.73 5.83
C ILE A 94 -3.54 0.10 6.76
N ARG A 95 -4.54 0.78 6.21
CA ARG A 95 -5.46 1.59 7.02
C ARG A 95 -6.88 1.53 6.46
N PRO A 96 -7.92 1.69 7.30
CA PRO A 96 -9.25 1.95 6.79
C PRO A 96 -9.22 3.16 5.85
N CYS A 97 -9.94 3.06 4.73
CA CYS A 97 -10.14 4.22 3.86
C CYS A 97 -10.71 5.37 4.69
N LYS A 98 -10.26 6.61 4.43
CA LYS A 98 -10.88 7.78 5.05
C LYS A 98 -12.37 7.73 4.69
N LYS A 99 -13.25 7.78 5.70
CA LYS A 99 -14.65 8.08 5.43
C LYS A 99 -14.66 9.46 4.80
N ASN A 100 -14.88 9.53 3.49
CA ASN A 100 -15.41 10.76 2.93
C ASN A 100 -16.68 11.03 3.72
N SER A 101 -16.76 12.19 4.35
CA SER A 101 -17.99 12.73 4.89
C SER A 101 -18.97 12.92 3.74
N GLN A 102 -19.58 11.83 3.26
CA GLN A 102 -20.80 11.91 2.49
C GLN A 102 -21.85 12.43 3.48
N PRO A 103 -22.52 13.56 3.20
CA PRO A 103 -23.63 14.00 4.04
C PRO A 103 -24.62 12.84 4.11
N ALA A 104 -25.06 12.53 5.33
CA ALA A 104 -26.12 11.57 5.56
C ALA A 104 -27.25 11.88 4.57
N SER A 105 -27.64 10.89 3.77
CA SER A 105 -28.83 10.96 2.94
C SER A 105 -29.96 11.41 3.85
N SER A 106 -30.39 12.66 3.72
CA SER A 106 -31.59 13.15 4.36
C SER A 106 -32.72 12.28 3.82
N ASN A 107 -33.43 11.63 4.74
CA ASN A 107 -34.72 11.04 4.48
C ASN A 107 -35.62 12.13 3.86
N VAL A 108 -35.70 12.20 2.54
CA VAL A 108 -36.79 12.90 1.86
C VAL A 108 -37.96 11.92 1.83
N LYS A 109 -38.77 11.98 2.90
CA LYS A 109 -40.14 11.48 2.87
C LYS A 109 -40.88 12.28 1.79
N ARG A 110 -41.33 11.59 0.74
CA ARG A 110 -42.44 12.02 -0.12
C ARG A 110 -43.72 11.35 0.37
#